data_AF-A0A1Y0N4A8-F1
#
_entry.id   AF-A0A1Y0N4A8-F1
#
_cell.length_a   1.000
_cell.length_b   1.000
_cell.length_c   1.000
_cell.angle_alpha   90.00
_cell.angle_beta   90.00
_cell.angle_gamma   90.00
#
_symmetry.space_group_name_H-M   'P 1'
#
loop_
_entity.id
_entity.type
_entity.pdbx_description
1 polymer ?
#
loop_
_entity_poly.entity_id
_entity_poly.type
_entity_poly.pdbx_seq_one_letter_code
_entity_poly.pdbx_strand_id
1 'polypeptide(L)'
;MKNLITLVSAILFSTFFYQQNIGLNLSLFTLLTIVMLAIKNNQIFKYKSTIFLAIAYLITGAAVFMYKSNLAILANIIAFMTFIGSVSEHKSSIYVKWINGIYTVVVSYFSMRFDKENSEVDKVKKEKIDYVYWLKIIGIPSIILIIFINLYRNGNPMFDELISKIDFSFINFQWILFTALGYYLFYNISHPIQIEPATYDDLNIGNNLEKNTLEPITTKELVNENQLGIILMASLNALIILFLITDVLYLSELHQMVASQLSEQVHNGVNALIFSNVLAIVIILYFFRGNINFFEKNKGLKNLTFVWIFLNLTLVIITTIKNIEYINSFGFTYKRIGVLFFLIATSVGLITTFIKVTQIKNLWFLFRKNIQIAFVILILSATINWDKIITDYNINNADQMDLKYLINLSDNNTFLLKYYIEKNEINKSSQFNINIKHNNYIEVYRIILGKK
;
A
#
# COMPACT_ATOMS: atom_id res chain seq x y z
N MET A 1 -15.17 8.50 30.00
CA MET A 1 -15.60 8.32 28.59
C MET A 1 -14.45 7.97 27.63
N LYS A 2 -13.31 8.69 27.62
CA LYS A 2 -12.21 8.45 26.64
C LYS A 2 -11.59 7.03 26.69
N ASN A 3 -11.42 6.45 27.88
CA ASN A 3 -10.88 5.09 28.03
C ASN A 3 -11.91 4.01 27.68
N LEU A 4 -13.21 4.31 27.81
CA LEU A 4 -14.30 3.39 27.46
C LEU A 4 -14.29 3.11 25.94
N ILE A 5 -14.08 4.15 25.12
CA ILE A 5 -14.02 4.00 23.66
C ILE A 5 -12.86 3.09 23.26
N THR A 6 -11.69 3.25 23.87
CA THR A 6 -10.52 2.38 23.63
C THR A 6 -10.81 0.94 24.04
N LEU A 7 -11.46 0.71 25.18
CA LEU A 7 -11.85 -0.63 25.64
C LEU A 7 -12.88 -1.28 24.70
N VAL A 8 -13.92 -0.57 24.28
CA VAL A 8 -14.92 -1.06 23.33
C VAL A 8 -14.25 -1.39 21.98
N SER A 9 -13.35 -0.53 21.50
CA SER A 9 -12.61 -0.78 20.26
C SER A 9 -11.72 -2.02 20.36
N ALA A 10 -11.11 -2.27 21.52
CA ALA A 10 -10.31 -3.45 21.79
C ALA A 10 -11.14 -4.75 21.79
N ILE A 11 -12.33 -4.72 22.40
CA ILE A 11 -13.25 -5.86 22.38
C ILE A 11 -13.70 -6.15 20.95
N LEU A 12 -14.08 -5.11 20.20
CA LEU A 12 -14.48 -5.23 18.79
C LEU A 12 -13.34 -5.80 17.94
N PHE A 13 -12.11 -5.35 18.15
CA PHE A 13 -10.92 -5.89 17.48
C PHE A 13 -10.77 -7.40 17.67
N SER A 14 -10.92 -7.88 18.90
CA SER A 14 -10.86 -9.32 19.18
C SER A 14 -12.01 -10.07 18.53
N THR A 15 -13.22 -9.53 18.55
CA THR A 15 -14.35 -10.15 17.84
C THR A 15 -14.14 -10.21 16.33
N PHE A 16 -13.39 -9.24 15.76
CA PHE A 16 -13.12 -9.19 14.32
C PHE A 16 -12.01 -10.15 13.89
N PHE A 17 -10.95 -10.35 14.69
CA PHE A 17 -9.77 -11.07 14.19
C PHE A 17 -9.45 -12.38 14.92
N TYR A 18 -9.95 -12.61 16.14
CA TYR A 18 -9.62 -13.83 16.87
C TYR A 18 -10.29 -15.05 16.22
N GLN A 19 -9.50 -15.94 15.63
CA GLN A 19 -9.96 -17.12 14.86
C GLN A 19 -10.86 -16.78 13.67
N GLN A 20 -10.75 -15.56 13.13
CA GLN A 20 -11.58 -15.09 12.03
C GLN A 20 -10.73 -14.76 10.78
N ASN A 21 -11.37 -14.82 9.61
CA ASN A 21 -10.74 -14.46 8.34
C ASN A 21 -10.61 -12.94 8.16
N ILE A 22 -9.59 -12.48 7.42
CA ILE A 22 -9.28 -11.04 7.29
C ILE A 22 -10.33 -10.24 6.50
N GLY A 23 -11.05 -10.83 5.54
CA GLY A 23 -11.88 -10.12 4.54
C GLY A 23 -12.77 -8.98 5.06
N LEU A 24 -14.00 -9.28 5.50
CA LEU A 24 -14.92 -8.28 6.06
C LEU A 24 -14.34 -7.61 7.31
N ASN A 25 -13.62 -8.38 8.13
CA ASN A 25 -13.09 -7.93 9.42
C ASN A 25 -12.09 -6.79 9.30
N LEU A 26 -11.24 -6.78 8.27
CA LEU A 26 -10.34 -5.67 8.00
C LEU A 26 -11.11 -4.41 7.59
N SER A 27 -12.22 -4.56 6.87
CA SER A 27 -13.08 -3.44 6.49
C SER A 27 -13.81 -2.83 7.68
N LEU A 28 -14.34 -3.68 8.57
CA LEU A 28 -14.92 -3.24 9.85
C LEU A 28 -13.87 -2.57 10.73
N PHE A 29 -12.64 -3.10 10.74
CA PHE A 29 -11.52 -2.47 11.44
C PHE A 29 -11.17 -1.09 10.85
N THR A 30 -11.22 -0.90 9.53
CA THR A 30 -11.01 0.43 8.92
C THR A 30 -12.02 1.46 9.41
N LEU A 31 -13.30 1.09 9.43
CA LEU A 31 -14.39 1.92 9.91
C LEU A 31 -14.23 2.24 11.40
N LEU A 32 -14.00 1.20 12.22
CA LEU A 32 -13.76 1.34 13.65
C LEU A 32 -12.62 2.31 13.95
N THR A 33 -11.49 2.16 13.25
CA THR A 33 -10.31 3.02 13.38
C THR A 33 -10.66 4.49 13.11
N ILE A 34 -11.35 4.77 12.01
CA ILE A 34 -11.71 6.14 11.64
C ILE A 34 -12.71 6.74 12.61
N VAL A 35 -13.75 6.01 12.99
CA VAL A 35 -14.76 6.47 13.95
C VAL A 35 -14.11 6.78 15.30
N MET A 36 -13.24 5.89 15.78
CA MET A 36 -12.55 6.08 17.05
C MET A 36 -11.67 7.33 17.04
N LEU A 37 -10.90 7.55 15.97
CA LEU A 37 -10.05 8.74 15.82
C LEU A 37 -10.87 10.01 15.59
N ALA A 38 -12.02 9.94 14.91
CA ALA A 38 -12.93 11.07 14.75
C ALA A 38 -13.48 11.52 16.11
N ILE A 39 -13.74 10.59 17.04
CA ILE A 39 -14.21 10.92 18.38
C ILE A 39 -13.07 11.44 19.27
N LYS A 40 -11.90 10.79 19.26
CA LYS A 40 -10.78 11.13 20.18
C LYS A 40 -9.89 12.28 19.68
N ASN A 41 -9.75 12.43 18.36
CA ASN A 41 -8.84 13.37 17.70
C ASN A 41 -9.56 14.22 16.63
N ASN A 42 -10.81 14.63 16.91
CA ASN A 42 -11.69 15.37 15.97
C ASN A 42 -11.03 16.59 15.32
N GLN A 43 -10.15 17.30 16.03
CA GLN A 43 -9.47 18.50 15.52
C GLN A 43 -8.68 18.25 14.22
N ILE A 44 -8.18 17.03 14.02
CA ILE A 44 -7.34 16.68 12.86
C ILE A 44 -8.19 16.49 11.60
N PHE A 45 -9.47 16.11 11.76
CA PHE A 45 -10.42 16.01 10.66
C PHE A 45 -10.86 17.37 10.11
N LYS A 46 -10.30 18.48 10.60
CA LYS A 46 -10.41 19.80 9.95
C LYS A 46 -9.51 19.93 8.73
N TYR A 47 -8.44 19.13 8.65
CA TYR A 47 -7.46 19.22 7.57
C TYR A 47 -7.85 18.33 6.38
N LYS A 48 -7.98 18.94 5.20
CA LYS A 48 -8.35 18.25 3.95
C LYS A 48 -7.41 17.08 3.61
N SER A 49 -6.12 17.19 3.93
CA SER A 49 -5.14 16.13 3.69
C SER A 49 -5.45 14.87 4.50
N THR A 50 -5.76 15.01 5.79
CA THR A 50 -6.12 13.89 6.66
C THR A 50 -7.46 13.28 6.24
N ILE A 51 -8.45 14.09 5.86
CA ILE A 51 -9.73 13.58 5.32
C ILE A 51 -9.49 12.74 4.06
N PHE A 52 -8.66 13.20 3.13
CA PHE A 52 -8.36 12.45 1.90
C PHE A 52 -7.68 11.10 2.21
N LEU A 53 -6.77 11.06 3.19
CA LEU A 53 -6.12 9.83 3.62
C LEU A 53 -7.08 8.88 4.36
N ALA A 54 -8.02 9.41 5.14
CA ALA A 54 -9.10 8.62 5.73
C ALA A 54 -9.99 7.99 4.65
N ILE A 55 -10.34 8.76 3.60
CA ILE A 55 -11.10 8.25 2.45
C ILE A 55 -10.31 7.17 1.70
N ALA A 56 -9.01 7.37 1.45
CA ALA A 56 -8.17 6.36 0.82
C ALA A 56 -8.09 5.06 1.66
N TYR A 57 -8.04 5.19 2.99
CA TYR A 57 -8.10 4.06 3.90
C TYR A 57 -9.46 3.34 3.87
N LEU A 58 -10.57 4.07 3.77
CA LEU A 58 -11.92 3.48 3.58
C LEU A 58 -12.05 2.77 2.23
N ILE A 59 -11.58 3.40 1.14
CA ILE A 59 -11.64 2.83 -0.22
C ILE A 59 -10.88 1.50 -0.26
N THR A 60 -9.68 1.45 0.33
CA THR A 60 -8.92 0.20 0.40
C THR A 60 -9.57 -0.84 1.32
N GLY A 61 -10.21 -0.42 2.42
CA GLY A 61 -11.03 -1.30 3.24
C GLY A 61 -12.15 -1.94 2.43
N ALA A 62 -12.96 -1.13 1.75
CA ALA A 62 -14.02 -1.61 0.87
C ALA A 62 -13.50 -2.56 -0.22
N ALA A 63 -12.35 -2.25 -0.82
CA ALA A 63 -11.72 -3.12 -1.81
C ALA A 63 -11.31 -4.50 -1.24
N VAL A 64 -10.83 -4.55 0.02
CA VAL A 64 -10.53 -5.82 0.69
C VAL A 64 -11.79 -6.65 0.88
N PHE A 65 -12.90 -6.04 1.29
CA PHE A 65 -14.19 -6.74 1.39
C PHE A 65 -14.67 -7.25 0.03
N MET A 66 -14.59 -6.43 -1.02
CA MET A 66 -15.10 -6.79 -2.35
C MET A 66 -14.29 -7.88 -3.04
N TYR A 67 -12.96 -7.87 -2.91
CA TYR A 67 -12.09 -8.68 -3.76
C TYR A 67 -11.17 -9.64 -3.00
N LYS A 68 -10.95 -9.44 -1.69
CA LYS A 68 -10.02 -10.24 -0.86
C LYS A 68 -8.65 -10.47 -1.54
N SER A 69 -8.14 -9.50 -2.29
CA SER A 69 -6.87 -9.63 -3.01
C SER A 69 -5.69 -9.23 -2.13
N ASN A 70 -4.54 -9.87 -2.33
CA ASN A 70 -3.31 -9.53 -1.59
C ASN A 70 -2.90 -8.06 -1.79
N LEU A 71 -3.11 -7.53 -3.00
CA LEU A 71 -2.85 -6.13 -3.31
C LEU A 71 -3.75 -5.18 -2.51
N ALA A 72 -5.05 -5.49 -2.40
CA ALA A 72 -5.98 -4.67 -1.61
C ALA A 72 -5.62 -4.68 -0.12
N ILE A 73 -5.23 -5.85 0.42
CA ILE A 73 -4.78 -5.97 1.82
C ILE A 73 -3.51 -5.15 2.04
N LEU A 74 -2.51 -5.26 1.16
CA LEU A 74 -1.27 -4.47 1.25
C LEU A 74 -1.55 -2.96 1.16
N ALA A 75 -2.37 -2.54 0.20
CA ALA A 75 -2.76 -1.15 0.05
C ALA A 75 -3.50 -0.63 1.28
N ASN A 76 -4.34 -1.46 1.91
CA ASN A 76 -5.04 -1.09 3.13
C ASN A 76 -4.09 -0.91 4.32
N ILE A 77 -3.09 -1.78 4.48
CA ILE A 77 -2.07 -1.63 5.53
C ILE A 77 -1.24 -0.36 5.31
N ILE A 78 -0.83 -0.07 4.07
CA ILE A 78 -0.08 1.15 3.76
C ILE A 78 -0.95 2.39 3.97
N ALA A 79 -2.23 2.34 3.56
CA ALA A 79 -3.18 3.42 3.80
C ALA A 79 -3.44 3.65 5.30
N PHE A 80 -3.54 2.58 6.09
CA PHE A 80 -3.62 2.65 7.55
C PHE A 80 -2.43 3.40 8.13
N MET A 81 -1.19 2.97 7.82
CA MET A 81 0.01 3.63 8.35
C MET A 81 0.10 5.10 7.90
N THR A 82 -0.27 5.39 6.66
CA THR A 82 -0.29 6.78 6.15
C THR A 82 -1.33 7.63 6.88
N PHE A 83 -2.51 7.08 7.14
CA PHE A 83 -3.58 7.74 7.86
C PHE A 83 -3.20 8.00 9.32
N ILE A 84 -2.71 6.99 10.05
CA ILE A 84 -2.23 7.16 11.43
C ILE A 84 -1.08 8.18 11.48
N GLY A 85 -0.12 8.12 10.56
CA GLY A 85 0.95 9.12 10.49
C GLY A 85 0.47 10.54 10.22
N SER A 86 -0.61 10.71 9.46
CA SER A 86 -1.23 12.02 9.23
C SER A 86 -1.98 12.55 10.45
N VAL A 87 -2.37 11.67 11.37
CA VAL A 87 -2.91 12.01 12.68
C VAL A 87 -1.79 12.48 13.62
N SER A 88 -0.57 11.95 13.47
CA SER A 88 0.61 12.49 14.16
C SER A 88 1.08 13.82 13.61
N GLU A 89 1.23 13.96 12.29
CA GLU A 89 1.60 15.22 11.66
C GLU A 89 1.01 15.35 10.24
N HIS A 90 -0.04 16.16 10.10
CA HIS A 90 -0.78 16.32 8.86
C HIS A 90 0.03 16.95 7.71
N LYS A 91 1.02 17.80 8.01
CA LYS A 91 1.85 18.50 7.02
C LYS A 91 3.02 17.67 6.49
N SER A 92 3.41 16.63 7.21
CA SER A 92 4.55 15.79 6.84
C SER A 92 4.33 15.04 5.52
N SER A 93 5.43 14.71 4.88
CA SER A 93 5.50 13.93 3.64
C SER A 93 5.01 12.49 3.86
N ILE A 94 4.54 11.83 2.81
CA ILE A 94 3.94 10.48 2.92
C ILE A 94 4.90 9.44 3.53
N TYR A 95 6.19 9.48 3.20
CA TYR A 95 7.17 8.56 3.79
C TYR A 95 7.39 8.82 5.29
N VAL A 96 7.40 10.09 5.72
CA VAL A 96 7.45 10.44 7.14
C VAL A 96 6.16 10.03 7.85
N LYS A 97 5.00 10.15 7.20
CA LYS A 97 3.74 9.61 7.72
C LYS A 97 3.82 8.11 7.93
N TRP A 98 4.45 7.33 7.05
CA TRP A 98 4.63 5.89 7.29
C TRP A 98 5.45 5.62 8.55
N ILE A 99 6.56 6.34 8.74
CA ILE A 99 7.42 6.19 9.91
C ILE A 99 6.65 6.61 11.17
N ASN A 100 6.00 7.78 11.16
CA ASN A 100 5.16 8.27 12.26
C ASN A 100 4.00 7.33 12.58
N GLY A 101 3.38 6.73 11.56
CA GLY A 101 2.30 5.75 11.73
C GLY A 101 2.79 4.48 12.42
N ILE A 102 3.89 3.90 11.94
CA ILE A 102 4.52 2.73 12.56
C ILE A 102 4.95 3.05 14.00
N TYR A 103 5.64 4.18 14.19
CA TYR A 103 6.13 4.60 15.49
C TYR A 103 5.00 4.83 16.48
N THR A 104 3.91 5.47 16.03
CA THR A 104 2.71 5.65 16.84
C THR A 104 2.08 4.32 17.23
N VAL A 105 1.87 3.41 16.27
CA VAL A 105 1.24 2.09 16.50
C VAL A 105 2.02 1.27 17.53
N VAL A 106 3.35 1.38 17.53
CA VAL A 106 4.23 0.50 18.31
C VAL A 106 4.71 1.13 19.62
N VAL A 107 4.97 2.43 19.69
CA VAL A 107 5.81 3.03 20.75
C VAL A 107 5.09 4.05 21.64
N SER A 108 3.97 4.63 21.20
CA SER A 108 3.25 5.72 21.91
C SER A 108 2.98 5.45 23.40
N TYR A 109 2.52 4.24 23.75
CA TYR A 109 2.29 3.87 25.14
C TYR A 109 3.55 3.98 26.01
N PHE A 110 4.70 3.56 25.49
CA PHE A 110 5.96 3.58 26.21
C PHE A 110 6.56 4.98 26.28
N SER A 111 6.56 5.73 25.18
CA SER A 111 7.13 7.09 25.15
C SER A 111 6.41 8.00 26.14
N MET A 112 5.07 7.99 26.15
CA MET A 112 4.29 8.80 27.09
C MET A 112 4.55 8.43 28.55
N ARG A 113 4.85 7.16 28.83
CA ARG A 113 5.14 6.71 30.19
C ARG A 113 6.53 7.14 30.64
N PHE A 114 7.51 7.04 29.75
CA PHE A 114 8.88 7.48 30.00
C PHE A 114 8.96 9.00 30.18
N ASP A 115 8.28 9.76 29.30
CA ASP A 115 8.23 11.23 29.40
C ASP A 115 7.56 11.67 30.70
N LYS A 116 6.48 11.00 31.11
CA LYS A 116 5.80 11.30 32.37
C LYS A 116 6.61 10.94 33.62
N GLU A 117 7.50 9.95 33.53
CA GLU A 117 8.42 9.60 34.63
C GLU A 117 9.59 10.59 34.73
N ASN A 118 9.99 11.21 33.61
CA ASN A 118 11.09 12.17 33.55
C ASN A 118 10.66 13.63 33.69
N SER A 119 9.40 13.97 33.41
CA SER A 119 8.86 15.31 33.63
C SER A 119 8.56 15.52 35.12
N GLU A 120 9.22 16.46 35.78
CA GLU A 120 8.95 16.88 37.17
C GLU A 120 7.56 17.53 37.37
N VAL A 121 6.70 17.52 36.35
CA VAL A 121 5.41 18.20 36.34
C VAL A 121 4.33 17.31 36.93
N ASP A 122 3.92 17.73 38.14
CA ASP A 122 2.75 17.35 38.91
C ASP A 122 2.53 15.85 39.14
N LYS A 123 2.87 15.46 40.38
CA LYS A 123 2.21 14.38 41.12
C LYS A 123 0.73 14.71 41.29
N VAL A 124 -0.05 14.74 40.21
CA VAL A 124 -1.50 14.57 40.29
C VAL A 124 -1.69 13.26 41.03
N LYS A 125 -2.26 13.34 42.24
CA LYS A 125 -2.60 12.17 43.05
C LYS A 125 -3.25 11.15 42.11
N LYS A 126 -2.55 10.06 41.80
CA LYS A 126 -3.16 8.92 41.13
C LYS A 126 -4.28 8.50 42.06
N GLU A 127 -5.53 8.76 41.70
CA GLU A 127 -6.66 8.12 42.36
C GLU A 127 -6.38 6.62 42.22
N LYS A 128 -6.05 5.97 43.34
CA LYS A 128 -5.88 4.53 43.35
C LYS A 128 -7.25 3.98 42.98
N ILE A 129 -7.32 3.34 41.81
CA ILE A 129 -8.50 2.57 41.42
C ILE A 129 -8.70 1.55 42.53
N ASP A 130 -9.78 1.69 43.28
CA ASP A 130 -10.13 0.75 44.33
C ASP A 130 -10.68 -0.51 43.65
N TYR A 131 -9.79 -1.44 43.37
CA TYR A 131 -10.12 -2.73 42.76
C TYR A 131 -11.13 -3.50 43.62
N VAL A 132 -11.12 -3.32 44.94
CA VAL A 132 -12.08 -3.97 45.85
C VAL A 132 -13.45 -3.34 45.70
N TYR A 133 -13.54 -2.02 45.57
CA TYR A 133 -14.78 -1.30 45.27
C TYR A 133 -15.41 -1.74 43.95
N TRP A 134 -14.62 -1.77 42.86
CA TRP A 134 -15.13 -2.21 41.54
C TRP A 134 -15.49 -3.70 41.52
N LEU A 135 -14.73 -4.56 42.21
CA LEU A 135 -15.06 -5.97 42.36
C LEU A 135 -16.35 -6.17 43.16
N LYS A 136 -16.61 -5.35 44.19
CA LYS A 136 -17.89 -5.37 44.91
C LYS A 136 -19.05 -4.90 44.04
N ILE A 137 -18.90 -3.78 43.34
CA ILE A 137 -19.99 -3.19 42.53
C ILE A 137 -20.32 -4.00 41.29
N ILE A 138 -19.35 -4.67 40.67
CA ILE A 138 -19.62 -5.50 39.49
C ILE A 138 -19.89 -6.94 39.93
N GLY A 139 -19.08 -7.49 40.84
CA GLY A 139 -19.13 -8.89 41.24
C GLY A 139 -20.38 -9.25 42.03
N ILE A 140 -20.77 -8.45 43.03
CA ILE A 140 -21.95 -8.77 43.86
C ILE A 140 -23.23 -8.78 43.00
N PRO A 141 -23.54 -7.74 42.20
CA PRO A 141 -24.72 -7.78 41.33
C PRO A 141 -24.64 -8.90 40.29
N SER A 142 -23.47 -9.19 39.72
CA SER A 142 -23.33 -10.28 38.73
C SER A 142 -23.64 -11.65 39.33
N ILE A 143 -23.15 -11.94 40.54
CA ILE A 143 -23.45 -13.19 41.25
C ILE A 143 -24.95 -13.31 41.52
N ILE A 144 -25.57 -12.24 42.04
CA ILE A 144 -27.02 -12.21 42.28
C ILE A 144 -27.79 -12.43 40.97
N LEU A 145 -27.38 -11.77 39.89
CA LEU A 145 -28.02 -11.88 38.58
C LEU A 145 -27.90 -13.30 38.01
N ILE A 146 -26.74 -13.95 38.15
CA ILE A 146 -26.55 -15.37 37.77
C ILE A 146 -27.49 -16.29 38.56
N ILE A 147 -27.64 -16.06 39.87
CA ILE A 147 -28.59 -16.81 40.71
C ILE A 147 -30.02 -16.65 40.16
N PHE A 148 -30.46 -15.41 39.90
CA PHE A 148 -31.79 -15.14 39.36
C PHE A 148 -31.99 -15.71 37.94
N ILE A 149 -30.98 -15.64 37.07
CA ILE A 149 -31.02 -16.28 35.75
C ILE A 149 -31.29 -17.78 35.93
N ASN A 150 -30.56 -18.47 36.80
CA ASN A 150 -30.75 -19.92 37.00
C ASN A 150 -32.13 -20.25 37.60
N LEU A 151 -32.62 -19.42 38.52
CA LEU A 151 -34.00 -19.55 39.04
C LEU A 151 -35.04 -19.40 37.92
N TYR A 152 -34.86 -18.42 37.03
CA TYR A 152 -35.77 -18.20 35.90
C TYR A 152 -35.66 -19.26 34.81
N ARG A 153 -34.46 -19.81 34.56
CA ARG A 153 -34.27 -20.96 33.67
C ARG A 153 -35.06 -22.17 34.18
N ASN A 154 -34.97 -22.47 35.47
CA ASN A 154 -35.71 -23.57 36.07
C ASN A 154 -37.24 -23.35 36.06
N GLY A 155 -37.68 -22.09 36.15
CA GLY A 155 -39.11 -21.74 36.22
C GLY A 155 -39.80 -21.53 34.86
N ASN A 156 -39.05 -21.35 33.76
CA ASN A 156 -39.61 -21.04 32.45
C ASN A 156 -38.82 -21.72 31.31
N PRO A 157 -39.37 -22.78 30.69
CA PRO A 157 -38.72 -23.50 29.60
C PRO A 157 -38.35 -22.63 28.39
N MET A 158 -39.14 -21.59 28.07
CA MET A 158 -38.82 -20.66 26.96
C MET A 158 -37.64 -19.75 27.31
N PHE A 159 -37.50 -19.37 28.58
CA PHE A 159 -36.35 -18.60 29.05
C PHE A 159 -35.08 -19.47 29.07
N ASP A 160 -35.19 -20.73 29.48
CA ASP A 160 -34.07 -21.68 29.42
C ASP A 160 -33.56 -21.91 27.99
N GLU A 161 -34.47 -22.07 27.03
CA GLU A 161 -34.09 -22.20 25.61
C GLU A 161 -33.38 -20.93 25.09
N LEU A 162 -33.83 -19.74 25.49
CA LEU A 162 -33.21 -18.48 25.12
C LEU A 162 -31.80 -18.36 25.69
N ILE A 163 -31.61 -18.63 26.99
CA ILE A 163 -30.29 -18.55 27.63
C ILE A 163 -29.34 -19.62 27.09
N SER A 164 -29.84 -20.82 26.80
CA SER A 164 -29.03 -21.92 26.24
C SER A 164 -28.49 -21.63 24.83
N LYS A 165 -29.07 -20.67 24.10
CA LYS A 165 -28.56 -20.19 22.80
C LYS A 165 -27.41 -19.20 22.94
N ILE A 166 -27.16 -18.65 24.14
CA ILE A 166 -26.07 -17.71 24.38
C ILE A 166 -24.79 -18.50 24.66
N ASP A 167 -23.87 -18.50 23.71
CA ASP A 167 -22.57 -19.15 23.84
C ASP A 167 -21.44 -18.14 24.08
N PHE A 168 -20.73 -18.30 25.19
CA PHE A 168 -19.54 -17.52 25.55
C PHE A 168 -18.24 -18.35 25.49
N SER A 169 -18.28 -19.55 24.91
CA SER A 169 -17.12 -20.45 24.79
C SER A 169 -15.94 -19.85 24.02
N PHE A 170 -16.21 -18.86 23.16
CA PHE A 170 -15.18 -18.11 22.43
C PHE A 170 -14.28 -17.25 23.35
N ILE A 171 -14.75 -16.89 24.55
CA ILE A 171 -14.00 -16.09 25.53
C ILE A 171 -13.05 -17.03 26.28
N ASN A 172 -11.85 -17.20 25.72
CA ASN A 172 -10.76 -17.91 26.37
C ASN A 172 -9.58 -16.98 26.71
N PHE A 173 -8.57 -17.52 27.39
CA PHE A 173 -7.40 -16.73 27.78
C PHE A 173 -6.68 -16.11 26.57
N GLN A 174 -6.62 -16.80 25.43
CA GLN A 174 -6.03 -16.22 24.22
C GLN A 174 -6.87 -15.05 23.68
N TRP A 175 -8.20 -15.12 23.71
CA TRP A 175 -9.08 -14.01 23.32
C TRP A 175 -8.89 -12.79 24.23
N ILE A 176 -8.69 -13.02 25.54
CA ILE A 176 -8.39 -11.95 26.51
C ILE A 176 -7.03 -11.30 26.20
N LEU A 177 -5.99 -12.08 25.92
CA LEU A 177 -4.68 -11.56 25.51
C LEU A 177 -4.77 -10.77 24.20
N PHE A 178 -5.56 -11.27 23.24
CA PHE A 178 -5.78 -10.59 21.98
C PHE A 178 -6.54 -9.26 22.17
N THR A 179 -7.45 -9.21 23.14
CA THR A 179 -8.13 -7.97 23.56
C THR A 179 -7.16 -6.99 24.22
N ALA A 180 -6.21 -7.47 25.01
CA ALA A 180 -5.14 -6.63 25.56
C ALA A 180 -4.26 -6.03 24.45
N LEU A 181 -3.94 -6.80 23.40
CA LEU A 181 -3.24 -6.29 22.20
C LEU A 181 -4.08 -5.26 21.44
N GLY A 182 -5.38 -5.51 21.27
CA GLY A 182 -6.30 -4.53 20.69
C GLY A 182 -6.34 -3.24 21.51
N TYR A 183 -6.38 -3.35 22.84
CA TYR A 183 -6.33 -2.19 23.73
C TYR A 183 -5.02 -1.43 23.59
N TYR A 184 -3.89 -2.14 23.53
CA TYR A 184 -2.58 -1.57 23.27
C TYR A 184 -2.58 -0.77 21.95
N LEU A 185 -3.01 -1.39 20.86
CA LEU A 185 -3.09 -0.76 19.53
C LEU A 185 -3.96 0.51 19.56
N PHE A 186 -5.20 0.41 20.06
CA PHE A 186 -6.12 1.54 20.10
C PHE A 186 -5.68 2.62 21.08
N TYR A 187 -4.99 2.27 22.17
CA TYR A 187 -4.39 3.26 23.05
C TYR A 187 -3.34 4.07 22.30
N ASN A 188 -2.41 3.38 21.65
CA ASN A 188 -1.30 3.95 20.88
C ASN A 188 -1.79 4.91 19.78
N ILE A 189 -2.67 4.45 18.88
CA ILE A 189 -3.13 5.29 17.75
C ILE A 189 -3.94 6.52 18.18
N SER A 190 -4.56 6.48 19.36
CA SER A 190 -5.30 7.64 19.90
C SER A 190 -4.44 8.68 20.61
N HIS A 191 -3.19 8.35 20.89
CA HIS A 191 -2.20 9.27 21.43
C HIS A 191 -1.05 9.37 20.43
N PRO A 192 -1.30 10.03 19.28
CA PRO A 192 -0.33 10.05 18.19
C PRO A 192 0.96 10.74 18.62
N ILE A 193 2.10 10.18 18.19
CA ILE A 193 3.43 10.73 18.46
C ILE A 193 4.19 10.94 17.16
N GLN A 194 5.12 11.89 17.19
CA GLN A 194 6.00 12.22 16.07
C GLN A 194 7.38 11.62 16.33
N ILE A 195 8.04 11.16 15.27
CA ILE A 195 9.44 10.74 15.34
C ILE A 195 10.35 11.95 15.07
N GLU A 196 11.19 12.28 16.04
CA GLU A 196 12.18 13.36 15.92
C GLU A 196 13.61 12.80 15.82
N PRO A 197 14.53 13.47 15.08
CA PRO A 197 14.36 14.75 14.35
C PRO A 197 13.71 14.61 12.96
N ALA A 198 13.35 13.39 12.53
CA ALA A 198 12.91 13.13 11.15
C ALA A 198 11.67 13.94 10.72
N THR A 199 10.71 14.18 11.64
CA THR A 199 9.52 14.99 11.37
C THR A 199 9.89 16.47 11.27
N TYR A 200 10.67 16.99 12.20
CA TYR A 200 11.18 18.36 12.16
C TYR A 200 11.95 18.65 10.86
N ASP A 201 12.88 17.79 10.47
CA ASP A 201 13.68 17.98 9.26
C ASP A 201 12.79 18.01 8.00
N ASP A 202 11.82 17.11 7.89
CA ASP A 202 10.90 17.10 6.75
C ASP A 202 10.03 18.37 6.67
N LEU A 203 9.57 18.90 7.80
CA LEU A 203 8.76 20.12 7.81
C LEU A 203 9.57 21.36 7.42
N ASN A 204 10.84 21.41 7.80
CA ASN A 204 11.68 22.58 7.57
C ASN A 204 12.41 22.55 6.22
N ILE A 205 12.69 21.36 5.68
CA ILE A 205 13.34 21.24 4.38
C ILE A 205 12.34 21.56 3.26
N GLY A 206 12.58 22.65 2.54
CA GLY A 206 11.82 23.06 1.37
C GLY A 206 11.95 22.10 0.18
N ASN A 207 11.42 22.49 -0.98
CA ASN A 207 11.51 21.72 -2.23
C ASN A 207 12.50 22.29 -3.25
N ASN A 208 13.04 23.48 -3.00
CA ASN A 208 13.97 24.16 -3.89
C ASN A 208 15.40 23.93 -3.41
N LEU A 209 16.36 23.94 -4.34
CA LEU A 209 17.77 24.11 -3.96
C LEU A 209 18.02 25.60 -3.73
N GLU A 210 18.72 25.91 -2.65
CA GLU A 210 19.11 27.27 -2.30
C GLU A 210 20.64 27.38 -2.39
N LYS A 211 21.15 28.41 -3.07
CA LYS A 211 22.59 28.53 -3.34
C LYS A 211 23.41 28.81 -2.06
N ASN A 212 22.84 29.56 -1.14
CA ASN A 212 23.42 29.95 0.14
C ASN A 212 23.62 28.78 1.13
N THR A 213 22.88 27.67 0.97
CA THR A 213 23.02 26.49 1.84
C THR A 213 24.06 25.49 1.33
N LEU A 214 24.64 25.72 0.15
CA LEU A 214 25.60 24.81 -0.48
C LEU A 214 27.02 25.17 -0.08
N GLU A 215 27.85 24.14 0.15
CA GLU A 215 29.28 24.34 0.35
C GLU A 215 29.91 25.02 -0.88
N PRO A 216 30.77 26.02 -0.69
CA PRO A 216 31.40 26.73 -1.79
C PRO A 216 32.38 25.81 -2.52
N ILE A 217 32.23 25.72 -3.85
CA ILE A 217 33.11 24.96 -4.75
C ILE A 217 33.86 25.96 -5.62
N THR A 218 35.12 25.67 -5.94
CA THR A 218 35.91 26.56 -6.79
C THR A 218 35.35 26.62 -8.21
N THR A 219 35.57 27.74 -8.90
CA THR A 219 35.13 27.91 -10.29
C THR A 219 35.78 26.87 -11.22
N LYS A 220 37.03 26.49 -10.96
CA LYS A 220 37.76 25.45 -11.71
C LYS A 220 37.13 24.07 -11.54
N GLU A 221 36.79 23.69 -10.31
CA GLU A 221 36.11 22.42 -10.05
C GLU A 221 34.73 22.36 -10.74
N LEU A 222 33.96 23.45 -10.71
CA LEU A 222 32.68 23.53 -11.42
C LEU A 222 32.83 23.39 -12.94
N VAL A 223 33.87 24.00 -13.53
CA VAL A 223 34.19 23.84 -14.95
C VAL A 223 34.51 22.37 -15.26
N ASN A 224 35.35 21.73 -14.46
CA ASN A 224 35.73 20.33 -14.64
C ASN A 224 34.53 19.38 -14.48
N GLU A 225 33.70 19.57 -13.45
CA GLU A 225 32.51 18.74 -13.22
C GLU A 225 31.48 18.92 -14.36
N ASN A 226 31.30 20.15 -14.85
CA ASN A 226 30.44 20.42 -16.00
C ASN A 226 30.99 19.80 -17.30
N GLN A 227 32.30 19.85 -17.55
CA GLN A 227 32.93 19.20 -18.70
C GLN A 227 32.75 17.68 -18.64
N LEU A 228 33.01 17.06 -17.48
CA LEU A 228 32.79 15.63 -17.26
C LEU A 228 31.33 15.28 -17.51
N GLY A 229 30.39 16.06 -16.98
CA GLY A 229 28.96 15.86 -17.20
C GLY A 229 28.57 15.96 -18.68
N ILE A 230 29.11 16.94 -19.41
CA ILE A 230 28.84 17.10 -20.85
C ILE A 230 29.35 15.88 -21.63
N ILE A 231 30.59 15.45 -21.39
CA ILE A 231 31.17 14.31 -22.09
C ILE A 231 30.37 13.04 -21.77
N LEU A 232 30.08 12.80 -20.49
CA LEU A 232 29.32 11.62 -20.08
C LEU A 232 27.91 11.62 -20.68
N MET A 233 27.17 12.74 -20.58
CA MET A 233 25.83 12.82 -21.13
C MET A 233 25.82 12.75 -22.65
N ALA A 234 26.82 13.28 -23.35
CA ALA A 234 26.94 13.15 -24.79
C ALA A 234 27.18 11.68 -25.20
N SER A 235 28.13 11.01 -24.56
CA SER A 235 28.44 9.59 -24.81
C SER A 235 27.24 8.70 -24.51
N LEU A 236 26.56 8.96 -23.40
CA LEU A 236 25.33 8.27 -23.03
C LEU A 236 24.26 8.50 -24.11
N ASN A 237 23.93 9.76 -24.47
CA ASN A 237 22.95 10.05 -25.51
C ASN A 237 23.26 9.34 -26.83
N ALA A 238 24.53 9.29 -27.26
CA ALA A 238 24.92 8.53 -28.44
C ALA A 238 24.62 7.03 -28.30
N LEU A 239 24.93 6.45 -27.13
CA LEU A 239 24.66 5.05 -26.84
C LEU A 239 23.16 4.71 -26.85
N ILE A 240 22.30 5.53 -26.20
CA ILE A 240 20.86 5.26 -26.18
C ILE A 240 20.22 5.47 -27.55
N ILE A 241 20.73 6.40 -28.38
CA ILE A 241 20.28 6.53 -29.77
C ILE A 241 20.62 5.27 -30.55
N LEU A 242 21.86 4.77 -30.44
CA LEU A 242 22.26 3.52 -31.08
C LEU A 242 21.38 2.36 -30.61
N PHE A 243 21.17 2.25 -29.29
CA PHE A 243 20.29 1.24 -28.71
C PHE A 243 18.87 1.33 -29.28
N LEU A 244 18.26 2.53 -29.30
CA LEU A 244 16.91 2.73 -29.85
C LEU A 244 16.81 2.35 -31.33
N ILE A 245 17.82 2.69 -32.13
CA ILE A 245 17.87 2.27 -33.54
C ILE A 245 17.90 0.75 -33.64
N THR A 246 18.80 0.09 -32.91
CA THR A 246 18.88 -1.38 -32.92
C THR A 246 17.60 -2.03 -32.40
N ASP A 247 16.96 -1.43 -31.40
CA ASP A 247 15.75 -1.95 -30.76
C ASP A 247 14.52 -1.84 -31.68
N VAL A 248 14.46 -0.78 -32.50
CA VAL A 248 13.41 -0.58 -33.52
C VAL A 248 13.65 -1.47 -34.75
N LEU A 249 14.90 -1.67 -35.17
CA LEU A 249 15.20 -2.61 -36.26
C LEU A 249 14.81 -4.04 -35.85
N TYR A 250 15.18 -4.43 -34.63
CA TYR A 250 14.84 -5.74 -34.06
C TYR A 250 13.33 -5.92 -33.88
N LEU A 251 12.57 -4.85 -33.63
CA LEU A 251 11.10 -4.90 -33.54
C LEU A 251 10.45 -5.53 -34.79
N SER A 252 11.06 -5.34 -35.96
CA SER A 252 10.56 -5.91 -37.22
C SER A 252 10.76 -7.43 -37.32
N GLU A 253 11.66 -8.01 -36.52
CA GLU A 253 11.96 -9.45 -36.47
C GLU A 253 11.10 -10.21 -35.43
N LEU A 254 10.42 -9.50 -34.52
CA LEU A 254 9.64 -10.11 -33.44
C LEU A 254 8.48 -10.99 -33.93
N HIS A 255 7.95 -10.73 -35.12
CA HIS A 255 6.83 -11.51 -35.70
C HIS A 255 7.21 -12.96 -36.05
N GLN A 256 8.49 -13.33 -36.00
CA GLN A 256 8.98 -14.67 -36.38
C GLN A 256 9.46 -15.52 -35.19
N MET A 257 9.39 -15.02 -33.95
CA MET A 257 10.02 -15.65 -32.78
C MET A 257 9.10 -16.62 -32.03
N VAL A 258 9.70 -17.70 -31.49
CA VAL A 258 8.99 -18.68 -30.66
C VAL A 258 8.66 -18.08 -29.29
N ALA A 259 7.51 -18.44 -28.71
CA ALA A 259 7.02 -17.96 -27.42
C ALA A 259 8.05 -17.93 -26.27
N SER A 260 8.91 -18.94 -26.18
CA SER A 260 9.97 -19.03 -25.16
C SER A 260 11.05 -17.97 -25.36
N GLN A 261 11.47 -17.73 -26.61
CA GLN A 261 12.46 -16.72 -26.97
C GLN A 261 11.90 -15.32 -26.75
N LEU A 262 10.63 -15.09 -27.10
CA LEU A 262 9.93 -13.83 -26.85
C LEU A 262 9.83 -13.53 -25.35
N SER A 263 9.46 -14.53 -24.54
CA SER A 263 9.35 -14.39 -23.09
C SER A 263 10.71 -14.07 -22.44
N GLU A 264 11.77 -14.79 -22.81
CA GLU A 264 13.13 -14.54 -22.28
C GLU A 264 13.63 -13.15 -22.68
N GLN A 265 13.41 -12.76 -23.93
CA GLN A 265 13.80 -11.44 -24.42
C GLN A 265 13.02 -10.31 -23.73
N VAL A 266 11.71 -10.46 -23.53
CA VAL A 266 10.91 -9.46 -22.80
C VAL A 266 11.39 -9.38 -21.35
N HIS A 267 11.66 -10.51 -20.69
CA HIS A 267 12.12 -10.48 -19.29
C HIS A 267 13.53 -9.89 -19.14
N ASN A 268 14.49 -10.31 -19.95
CA ASN A 268 15.85 -9.77 -19.90
C ASN A 268 15.89 -8.30 -20.37
N GLY A 269 15.13 -7.99 -21.41
CA GLY A 269 14.98 -6.63 -21.94
C GLY A 269 14.36 -5.69 -20.91
N VAL A 270 13.23 -6.07 -20.31
CA VAL A 270 12.57 -5.26 -19.27
C VAL A 270 13.45 -5.10 -18.04
N ASN A 271 14.16 -6.14 -17.58
CA ASN A 271 15.07 -6.04 -16.43
C ASN A 271 16.24 -5.08 -16.71
N ALA A 272 16.87 -5.19 -17.88
CA ALA A 272 17.92 -4.26 -18.30
C ALA A 272 17.39 -2.83 -18.43
N LEU A 273 16.14 -2.66 -18.87
CA LEU A 273 15.46 -1.37 -18.98
C LEU A 273 15.15 -0.76 -17.61
N ILE A 274 14.67 -1.56 -16.66
CA ILE A 274 14.44 -1.14 -15.28
C ILE A 274 15.75 -0.60 -14.70
N PHE A 275 16.83 -1.37 -14.81
CA PHE A 275 18.13 -1.02 -14.24
C PHE A 275 18.73 0.23 -14.91
N SER A 276 18.70 0.30 -16.24
CA SER A 276 19.24 1.46 -16.98
C SER A 276 18.46 2.74 -16.70
N ASN A 277 17.13 2.69 -16.57
CA ASN A 277 16.32 3.86 -16.19
C ASN A 277 16.62 4.35 -14.77
N VAL A 278 16.81 3.44 -13.80
CA VAL A 278 17.22 3.82 -12.44
C VAL A 278 18.59 4.48 -12.47
N LEU A 279 19.56 3.88 -13.17
CA LEU A 279 20.90 4.43 -13.31
C LEU A 279 20.90 5.81 -14.00
N ALA A 280 20.05 5.99 -15.03
CA ALA A 280 19.84 7.27 -15.69
C ALA A 280 19.41 8.36 -14.70
N ILE A 281 18.42 8.08 -13.84
CA ILE A 281 17.98 9.03 -12.81
C ILE A 281 19.13 9.32 -11.85
N VAL A 282 19.85 8.30 -11.36
CA VAL A 282 20.99 8.48 -10.43
C VAL A 282 22.06 9.40 -11.01
N ILE A 283 22.44 9.22 -12.27
CA ILE A 283 23.43 10.07 -12.94
C ILE A 283 22.97 11.53 -13.02
N ILE A 284 21.70 11.76 -13.35
CA ILE A 284 21.12 13.12 -13.38
C ILE A 284 21.12 13.72 -11.96
N LEU A 285 20.77 12.93 -10.95
CA LEU A 285 20.79 13.37 -9.56
C LEU A 285 22.20 13.75 -9.12
N TYR A 286 23.21 12.98 -9.51
CA TYR A 286 24.60 13.25 -9.21
C TYR A 286 25.05 14.63 -9.71
N PHE A 287 24.89 14.94 -11.01
CA PHE A 287 25.34 16.23 -11.54
C PHE A 287 24.51 17.41 -11.05
N PHE A 288 23.19 17.24 -10.96
CA PHE A 288 22.30 18.31 -10.54
C PHE A 288 22.07 18.31 -9.02
N ARG A 289 22.99 17.77 -8.20
CA ARG A 289 22.82 17.73 -6.73
C ARG A 289 22.93 19.09 -6.05
N GLY A 290 23.70 20.02 -6.63
CA GLY A 290 24.07 21.28 -5.97
C GLY A 290 24.54 22.36 -6.94
N ASN A 291 25.76 22.86 -6.74
CA ASN A 291 26.27 24.10 -7.34
C ASN A 291 26.20 24.17 -8.87
N ILE A 292 26.29 23.03 -9.59
CA ILE A 292 26.10 22.95 -11.04
C ILE A 292 24.78 23.59 -11.50
N ASN A 293 23.70 23.50 -10.71
CA ASN A 293 22.41 24.10 -11.08
C ASN A 293 22.48 25.62 -11.25
N PHE A 294 23.41 26.27 -10.55
CA PHE A 294 23.61 27.73 -10.52
C PHE A 294 24.81 28.19 -11.35
N PHE A 295 25.51 27.27 -12.03
CA PHE A 295 26.65 27.59 -12.86
C PHE A 295 26.23 28.18 -14.21
N GLU A 296 26.77 29.34 -14.58
CA GLU A 296 26.34 30.09 -15.78
C GLU A 296 26.50 29.30 -17.10
N LYS A 297 27.52 28.44 -17.17
CA LYS A 297 27.83 27.64 -18.37
C LYS A 297 27.20 26.24 -18.36
N ASN A 298 26.22 25.97 -17.49
CA ASN A 298 25.56 24.66 -17.39
C ASN A 298 24.56 24.35 -18.52
N LYS A 299 24.30 25.30 -19.43
CA LYS A 299 23.28 25.15 -20.50
C LYS A 299 23.52 23.91 -21.36
N GLY A 300 24.76 23.62 -21.73
CA GLY A 300 25.11 22.43 -22.51
C GLY A 300 24.74 21.13 -21.80
N LEU A 301 25.11 21.01 -20.53
CA LEU A 301 24.77 19.86 -19.69
C LEU A 301 23.26 19.70 -19.51
N LYS A 302 22.53 20.81 -19.27
CA LYS A 302 21.06 20.81 -19.16
C LYS A 302 20.40 20.30 -20.43
N ASN A 303 20.80 20.82 -21.59
CA ASN A 303 20.23 20.41 -22.88
C ASN A 303 20.48 18.93 -23.17
N LEU A 304 21.72 18.44 -22.98
CA LEU A 304 22.03 17.01 -23.13
C LEU A 304 21.22 16.14 -22.17
N THR A 305 20.96 16.64 -20.95
CA THR A 305 20.12 15.94 -19.98
C THR A 305 18.65 15.90 -20.41
N PHE A 306 18.13 16.97 -21.01
CA PHE A 306 16.76 16.96 -21.53
C PHE A 306 16.60 16.03 -22.73
N VAL A 307 17.58 16.01 -23.64
CA VAL A 307 17.63 15.02 -24.73
C VAL A 307 17.64 13.61 -24.15
N TRP A 308 18.48 13.36 -23.14
CA TRP A 308 18.57 12.05 -22.49
C TRP A 308 17.24 11.61 -21.85
N ILE A 309 16.57 12.50 -21.11
CA ILE A 309 15.26 12.22 -20.51
C ILE A 309 14.23 11.90 -21.61
N PHE A 310 14.22 12.67 -22.71
CA PHE A 310 13.31 12.43 -23.83
C PHE A 310 13.57 11.08 -24.52
N LEU A 311 14.83 10.71 -24.72
CA LEU A 311 15.19 9.41 -25.28
C LEU A 311 14.79 8.25 -24.35
N ASN A 312 14.95 8.40 -23.04
CA ASN A 312 14.50 7.40 -22.07
C ASN A 312 12.96 7.31 -22.01
N LEU A 313 12.23 8.42 -22.19
CA LEU A 313 10.77 8.38 -22.34
C LEU A 313 10.35 7.64 -23.62
N THR A 314 11.07 7.86 -24.72
CA THR A 314 10.85 7.14 -25.99
C THR A 314 11.08 5.65 -25.81
N LEU A 315 12.14 5.27 -25.08
CA LEU A 315 12.43 3.90 -24.70
C LEU A 315 11.30 3.24 -23.89
N VAL A 316 10.74 3.97 -22.92
CA VAL A 316 9.56 3.52 -22.14
C VAL A 316 8.34 3.30 -23.05
N ILE A 317 8.11 4.16 -24.05
CA ILE A 317 7.01 4.01 -25.01
C ILE A 317 7.20 2.74 -25.85
N ILE A 318 8.38 2.53 -26.41
CA ILE A 318 8.70 1.33 -27.21
C ILE A 318 8.50 0.05 -26.38
N THR A 319 8.94 0.07 -25.12
CA THR A 319 8.75 -1.07 -24.21
C THR A 319 7.28 -1.31 -23.90
N THR A 320 6.49 -0.23 -23.76
CA THR A 320 5.04 -0.34 -23.58
C THR A 320 4.40 -1.04 -24.77
N ILE A 321 4.78 -0.67 -26.00
CA ILE A 321 4.29 -1.30 -27.23
C ILE A 321 4.64 -2.80 -27.24
N LYS A 322 5.89 -3.17 -26.93
CA LYS A 322 6.32 -4.58 -26.83
C LYS A 322 5.54 -5.36 -25.78
N ASN A 323 5.28 -4.75 -24.62
CA ASN A 323 4.52 -5.41 -23.57
C ASN A 323 3.04 -5.58 -23.94
N ILE A 324 2.45 -4.61 -24.65
CA ILE A 324 1.09 -4.72 -25.19
C ILE A 324 1.02 -5.86 -26.22
N GLU A 325 1.98 -5.94 -27.14
CA GLU A 325 2.04 -7.06 -28.09
C GLU A 325 2.16 -8.41 -27.37
N TYR A 326 3.00 -8.47 -26.32
CA TYR A 326 3.12 -9.66 -25.51
C TYR A 326 1.82 -10.03 -24.75
N ILE A 327 1.03 -9.02 -24.35
CA ILE A 327 -0.29 -9.21 -23.75
C ILE A 327 -1.30 -9.69 -24.79
N ASN A 328 -1.27 -9.16 -26.02
CA ASN A 328 -2.19 -9.59 -27.09
C ASN A 328 -1.93 -11.08 -27.42
N SER A 329 -0.67 -11.48 -27.59
CA SER A 329 -0.35 -12.85 -27.98
C SER A 329 -0.57 -13.89 -26.85
N PHE A 330 -0.31 -13.54 -25.59
CA PHE A 330 -0.31 -14.51 -24.47
C PHE A 330 -1.24 -14.15 -23.30
N GLY A 331 -2.06 -13.12 -23.44
CA GLY A 331 -2.97 -12.60 -22.42
C GLY A 331 -2.29 -11.78 -21.31
N PHE A 332 -3.09 -11.25 -20.40
CA PHE A 332 -2.62 -10.64 -19.16
C PHE A 332 -2.11 -11.67 -18.15
N THR A 333 -1.11 -11.23 -17.40
CA THR A 333 -0.68 -11.83 -16.13
C THR A 333 -0.37 -10.70 -15.14
N TYR A 334 -0.34 -11.00 -13.84
CA TYR A 334 0.12 -10.06 -12.81
C TYR A 334 1.50 -9.48 -13.11
N LYS A 335 2.42 -10.28 -13.70
CA LYS A 335 3.75 -9.80 -14.07
C LYS A 335 3.67 -8.76 -15.19
N ARG A 336 2.91 -9.02 -16.27
CA ARG A 336 2.75 -8.09 -17.41
C ARG A 336 2.03 -6.80 -17.01
N ILE A 337 1.05 -6.89 -16.11
CA ILE A 337 0.38 -5.72 -15.51
C ILE A 337 1.37 -4.93 -14.63
N GLY A 338 2.18 -5.63 -13.84
CA GLY A 338 3.24 -5.02 -13.03
C GLY A 338 4.23 -4.21 -13.87
N VAL A 339 4.60 -4.70 -15.06
CA VAL A 339 5.43 -3.96 -16.02
C VAL A 339 4.75 -2.66 -16.46
N LEU A 340 3.45 -2.66 -16.75
CA LEU A 340 2.73 -1.42 -17.11
C LEU A 340 2.76 -0.40 -15.96
N PHE A 341 2.51 -0.83 -14.72
CA PHE A 341 2.62 0.05 -13.55
C PHE A 341 4.02 0.59 -13.34
N PHE A 342 5.04 -0.26 -13.54
CA PHE A 342 6.43 0.16 -13.49
C PHE A 342 6.72 1.24 -14.54
N LEU A 343 6.32 1.03 -15.81
CA LEU A 343 6.55 1.98 -16.90
C LEU A 343 5.86 3.33 -16.63
N ILE A 344 4.62 3.33 -16.10
CA ILE A 344 3.93 4.56 -15.66
C ILE A 344 4.74 5.26 -14.57
N ALA A 345 5.19 4.54 -13.55
CA ALA A 345 5.99 5.10 -12.46
C ALA A 345 7.33 5.65 -12.96
N THR A 346 7.98 4.99 -13.92
CA THR A 346 9.22 5.46 -14.56
C THR A 346 8.98 6.72 -15.37
N SER A 347 7.92 6.78 -16.19
CA SER A 347 7.56 8.00 -16.92
C SER A 347 7.37 9.18 -15.98
N VAL A 348 6.64 8.98 -14.89
CA VAL A 348 6.47 10.00 -13.84
C VAL A 348 7.81 10.37 -13.19
N GLY A 349 8.67 9.40 -12.90
CA GLY A 349 10.02 9.62 -12.37
C GLY A 349 10.89 10.49 -13.28
N LEU A 350 10.86 10.21 -14.58
CA LEU A 350 11.56 10.99 -15.61
C LEU A 350 10.98 12.40 -15.74
N ILE A 351 9.66 12.54 -15.76
CA ILE A 351 8.99 13.86 -15.82
C ILE A 351 9.29 14.69 -14.57
N THR A 352 9.23 14.10 -13.37
CA THR A 352 9.57 14.81 -12.13
C THR A 352 11.06 15.19 -12.09
N THR A 353 11.94 14.35 -12.63
CA THR A 353 13.36 14.65 -12.80
C THR A 353 13.58 15.82 -13.76
N PHE A 354 12.84 15.87 -14.88
CA PHE A 354 12.84 17.02 -15.79
C PHE A 354 12.40 18.30 -15.08
N ILE A 355 11.32 18.26 -14.30
CA ILE A 355 10.86 19.39 -13.48
C ILE A 355 11.94 19.81 -12.47
N LYS A 356 12.62 18.83 -11.86
CA LYS A 356 13.68 19.09 -10.89
C LYS A 356 14.87 19.83 -11.50
N VAL A 357 15.30 19.46 -12.70
CA VAL A 357 16.40 20.14 -13.41
C VAL A 357 15.99 21.52 -13.93
N THR A 358 14.77 21.67 -14.45
CA THR A 358 14.27 22.94 -14.99
C THR A 358 14.01 23.98 -13.90
N GLN A 359 13.36 23.58 -12.81
CA GLN A 359 12.95 24.47 -11.71
C GLN A 359 13.92 24.46 -10.52
N ILE A 360 15.11 23.85 -10.67
CA ILE A 360 16.18 23.81 -9.66
C ILE A 360 15.63 23.29 -8.31
N LYS A 361 14.93 22.16 -8.36
CA LYS A 361 14.39 21.48 -7.16
C LYS A 361 15.46 20.64 -6.48
N ASN A 362 15.28 20.40 -5.18
CA ASN A 362 16.15 19.53 -4.42
C ASN A 362 15.74 18.05 -4.54
N LEU A 363 16.51 17.16 -3.91
CA LEU A 363 16.25 15.72 -3.92
C LEU A 363 14.92 15.38 -3.20
N TRP A 364 14.59 16.12 -2.14
CA TRP A 364 13.38 15.91 -1.34
C TRP A 364 12.10 16.14 -2.14
N PHE A 365 12.09 17.12 -3.05
CA PHE A 365 10.99 17.30 -3.99
C PHE A 365 10.67 16.01 -4.78
N LEU A 366 11.70 15.32 -5.28
CA LEU A 366 11.53 14.09 -6.05
C LEU A 366 10.99 12.95 -5.20
N PHE A 367 11.54 12.74 -4.00
CA PHE A 367 11.03 11.71 -3.09
C PHE A 367 9.56 11.98 -2.72
N ARG A 368 9.25 13.22 -2.34
CA ARG A 368 7.88 13.63 -1.97
C ARG A 368 6.89 13.40 -3.10
N LYS A 369 7.19 13.85 -4.32
CA LYS A 369 6.27 13.74 -5.46
C LYS A 369 6.15 12.32 -5.99
N ASN A 370 7.26 11.59 -6.14
CA ASN A 370 7.20 10.21 -6.65
C ASN A 370 6.54 9.26 -5.65
N ILE A 371 6.81 9.38 -4.35
CA ILE A 371 6.13 8.56 -3.32
C ILE A 371 4.64 8.90 -3.25
N GLN A 372 4.27 10.18 -3.38
CA GLN A 372 2.86 10.58 -3.45
C GLN A 372 2.14 9.95 -4.64
N ILE A 373 2.75 9.95 -5.82
CA ILE A 373 2.15 9.38 -7.02
C ILE A 373 2.09 7.84 -6.92
N ALA A 374 3.16 7.20 -6.44
CA ALA A 374 3.19 5.76 -6.19
C ALA A 374 2.09 5.34 -5.20
N PHE A 375 1.88 6.11 -4.13
CA PHE A 375 0.79 5.88 -3.18
C PHE A 375 -0.58 5.98 -3.88
N VAL A 376 -0.82 7.00 -4.70
CA VAL A 376 -2.09 7.12 -5.45
C VAL A 376 -2.30 5.95 -6.41
N ILE A 377 -1.26 5.56 -7.17
CA ILE A 377 -1.31 4.40 -8.08
C ILE A 377 -1.65 3.12 -7.31
N LEU A 378 -1.05 2.91 -6.14
CA LEU A 378 -1.32 1.75 -5.28
C LEU A 378 -2.79 1.70 -4.84
N ILE A 379 -3.35 2.83 -4.36
CA ILE A 379 -4.74 2.90 -3.92
C ILE A 379 -5.70 2.63 -5.09
N LEU A 380 -5.47 3.24 -6.25
CA LEU A 380 -6.31 3.02 -7.44
C LEU A 380 -6.20 1.58 -7.97
N SER A 381 -5.00 1.00 -7.96
CA SER A 381 -4.79 -0.38 -8.39
C SER A 381 -5.47 -1.38 -7.46
N ALA A 382 -5.54 -1.09 -6.16
CA ALA A 382 -6.23 -1.92 -5.18
C ALA A 382 -7.76 -1.98 -5.38
N THR A 383 -8.37 -0.98 -6.02
CA THR A 383 -9.83 -0.96 -6.26
C THR A 383 -10.28 -1.83 -7.44
N ILE A 384 -9.34 -2.49 -8.11
CA ILE A 384 -9.59 -3.24 -9.34
C ILE A 384 -9.55 -4.74 -9.05
N ASN A 385 -10.55 -5.47 -9.54
CA ASN A 385 -10.55 -6.94 -9.53
C ASN A 385 -9.68 -7.48 -10.67
N TRP A 386 -8.37 -7.51 -10.44
CA TRP A 386 -7.39 -7.96 -11.43
C TRP A 386 -7.66 -9.39 -11.91
N ASP A 387 -8.00 -10.33 -11.03
CA ASP A 387 -8.26 -11.72 -11.43
C ASP A 387 -9.41 -11.85 -12.42
N LYS A 388 -10.50 -11.09 -12.19
CA LYS A 388 -11.63 -11.04 -13.11
C LYS A 388 -11.23 -10.44 -14.46
N ILE A 389 -10.53 -9.30 -14.45
CA ILE A 389 -10.11 -8.60 -15.68
C ILE A 389 -9.12 -9.46 -16.49
N ILE A 390 -8.14 -10.06 -15.82
CA ILE A 390 -7.17 -10.97 -16.43
C ILE A 390 -7.91 -12.10 -17.13
N THR A 391 -8.85 -12.74 -16.44
CA THR A 391 -9.57 -13.91 -16.98
C THR A 391 -10.47 -13.53 -18.15
N ASP A 392 -11.25 -12.45 -18.00
CA ASP A 392 -12.16 -11.96 -19.04
C ASP A 392 -11.41 -11.55 -20.31
N TYR A 393 -10.31 -10.80 -20.18
CA TYR A 393 -9.51 -10.41 -21.33
C TYR A 393 -8.87 -11.63 -22.00
N ASN A 394 -8.26 -12.53 -21.23
CA ASN A 394 -7.52 -13.67 -21.78
C ASN A 394 -8.42 -14.62 -22.56
N ILE A 395 -9.63 -14.88 -22.05
CA ILE A 395 -10.60 -15.75 -22.73
C ILE A 395 -11.05 -15.16 -24.07
N ASN A 396 -11.21 -13.84 -24.14
CA ASN A 396 -11.82 -13.19 -25.29
C ASN A 396 -10.80 -12.72 -26.35
N ASN A 397 -9.53 -12.50 -25.98
CA ASN A 397 -8.57 -11.79 -26.84
C ASN A 397 -7.21 -12.47 -26.98
N ALA A 398 -6.81 -13.39 -26.09
CA ALA A 398 -5.45 -13.94 -26.14
C ALA A 398 -5.34 -15.04 -27.19
N ASP A 399 -4.38 -14.90 -28.12
CA ASP A 399 -4.12 -15.91 -29.16
C ASP A 399 -3.70 -17.25 -28.54
N GLN A 400 -2.80 -17.21 -27.55
CA GLN A 400 -2.29 -18.35 -26.81
C GLN A 400 -2.56 -18.18 -25.31
N MET A 401 -3.78 -18.52 -24.90
CA MET A 401 -4.19 -18.44 -23.49
C MET A 401 -3.56 -19.54 -22.63
N ASP A 402 -2.85 -19.15 -21.56
CA ASP A 402 -2.43 -20.06 -20.49
C ASP A 402 -3.60 -20.34 -19.51
N LEU A 403 -4.37 -21.38 -19.82
CA LEU A 403 -5.51 -21.78 -18.98
C LEU A 403 -5.08 -22.25 -17.58
N LYS A 404 -3.88 -22.84 -17.44
CA LYS A 404 -3.37 -23.30 -16.12
C LYS A 404 -3.10 -22.11 -15.21
N TYR A 405 -2.57 -21.02 -15.77
CA TYR A 405 -2.42 -19.77 -15.04
C TYR A 405 -3.77 -19.24 -14.54
N LEU A 406 -4.80 -19.20 -15.40
CA LEU A 406 -6.12 -18.71 -15.01
C LEU A 406 -6.79 -19.56 -13.92
N ILE A 407 -6.63 -20.89 -13.97
CA ILE A 407 -7.14 -21.80 -12.95
C ILE A 407 -6.53 -21.47 -11.58
N ASN A 408 -5.24 -21.12 -11.54
CA ASN A 408 -4.50 -20.83 -10.31
C ASN A 408 -4.73 -19.41 -9.73
N LEU A 409 -5.48 -18.54 -10.42
CA LEU A 409 -5.91 -17.25 -9.86
C LEU A 409 -6.89 -17.47 -8.68
N SER A 410 -7.24 -16.42 -7.94
CA SER A 410 -8.23 -16.56 -6.85
C SER A 410 -9.62 -16.95 -7.37
N ASP A 411 -10.54 -17.21 -6.46
CA ASP A 411 -11.91 -17.61 -6.81
C ASP A 411 -12.74 -16.48 -7.45
N ASN A 412 -12.19 -15.27 -7.55
CA ASN A 412 -12.85 -14.12 -8.19
C ASN A 412 -13.13 -14.33 -9.69
N ASN A 413 -12.50 -15.31 -10.33
CA ASN A 413 -12.71 -15.64 -11.73
C ASN A 413 -13.51 -16.93 -11.98
N THR A 414 -13.95 -17.59 -10.90
CA THR A 414 -14.52 -18.93 -10.95
C THR A 414 -15.73 -19.06 -11.88
N PHE A 415 -16.66 -18.09 -11.83
CA PHE A 415 -17.83 -18.10 -12.71
C PHE A 415 -17.48 -17.86 -14.19
N LEU A 416 -16.48 -17.02 -14.47
CA LEU A 416 -16.02 -16.78 -15.84
C LEU A 416 -15.41 -18.05 -16.44
N LEU A 417 -14.58 -18.76 -15.68
CA LEU A 417 -14.01 -20.03 -16.12
C LEU A 417 -15.08 -21.10 -16.33
N LYS A 418 -16.08 -21.16 -15.44
CA LYS A 418 -17.20 -22.11 -15.58
C LYS A 418 -18.01 -21.85 -16.85
N TYR A 419 -18.36 -20.60 -17.10
CA TYR A 419 -19.05 -20.20 -18.32
C TYR A 419 -18.24 -20.51 -19.59
N TYR A 420 -16.92 -20.30 -19.53
CA TYR A 420 -16.03 -20.58 -20.64
C TYR A 420 -16.00 -22.06 -21.04
N ILE A 421 -15.95 -22.98 -20.07
CA ILE A 421 -15.92 -24.43 -20.36
C ILE A 421 -17.28 -24.98 -20.82
N GLU A 422 -18.38 -24.29 -20.54
CA GLU A 422 -19.72 -24.66 -21.02
C GLU A 422 -19.91 -24.31 -22.49
N LYS A 423 -19.15 -23.32 -23.00
CA LYS A 423 -19.23 -22.85 -24.38
C LYS A 423 -18.16 -23.42 -25.31
N ASN A 424 -17.05 -23.91 -24.76
CA ASN A 424 -15.89 -24.31 -25.54
C ASN A 424 -15.45 -25.73 -25.18
N GLU A 425 -15.03 -26.50 -26.19
CA GLU A 425 -14.41 -27.80 -25.98
C GLU A 425 -12.97 -27.62 -25.50
N ILE A 426 -12.66 -28.14 -24.31
CA ILE A 426 -11.37 -28.01 -23.66
C ILE A 426 -10.94 -29.39 -23.16
N ASN A 427 -9.64 -29.62 -23.01
CA ASN A 427 -9.11 -30.85 -22.42
C ASN A 427 -9.81 -31.20 -21.08
N LYS A 428 -10.19 -32.47 -20.94
CA LYS A 428 -10.83 -33.06 -19.76
C LYS A 428 -10.11 -32.72 -18.45
N SER A 429 -8.77 -32.69 -18.44
CA SER A 429 -8.01 -32.35 -17.22
C SER A 429 -8.28 -30.92 -16.75
N SER A 430 -8.29 -29.95 -17.66
CA SER A 430 -8.58 -28.55 -17.34
C SER A 430 -10.04 -28.33 -16.97
N GLN A 431 -10.97 -28.99 -17.66
CA GLN A 431 -12.39 -28.97 -17.31
C GLN A 431 -12.64 -29.51 -15.89
N PHE A 432 -11.98 -30.61 -15.53
CA PHE A 432 -12.06 -31.19 -14.18
C PHE A 432 -11.57 -30.20 -13.11
N ASN A 433 -10.41 -29.58 -13.31
CA ASN A 433 -9.86 -28.59 -12.37
C ASN A 433 -10.76 -27.36 -12.22
N ILE A 434 -11.35 -26.85 -13.32
CA ILE A 434 -12.28 -25.73 -13.28
C ILE A 434 -13.56 -26.10 -12.54
N ASN A 435 -14.10 -27.30 -12.78
CA ASN A 435 -15.28 -27.78 -12.07
C ASN A 435 -15.02 -27.96 -10.57
N ILE A 436 -13.84 -28.47 -10.18
CA ILE A 436 -13.45 -28.54 -8.75
C ILE A 436 -13.42 -27.15 -8.15
N LYS A 437 -12.72 -26.20 -8.79
CA LYS A 437 -12.63 -24.82 -8.29
C LYS A 437 -14.03 -24.20 -8.13
N HIS A 438 -14.90 -24.39 -9.11
CA HIS A 438 -16.27 -23.92 -9.06
C HIS A 438 -17.09 -24.56 -7.94
N ASN A 439 -17.03 -25.88 -7.80
CA ASN A 439 -17.78 -26.59 -6.78
C ASN A 439 -17.31 -26.21 -5.37
N ASN A 440 -16.00 -26.12 -5.15
CA ASN A 440 -15.44 -25.68 -3.88
C ASN A 440 -15.92 -24.27 -3.51
N TYR A 441 -15.95 -23.35 -4.49
CA TYR A 441 -16.44 -22.00 -4.25
C TYR A 441 -17.94 -21.96 -3.90
N ILE A 442 -18.76 -22.74 -4.62
CA ILE A 442 -20.21 -22.85 -4.34
C ILE A 442 -20.46 -23.52 -2.99
N GLU A 443 -19.69 -24.53 -2.62
CA GLU A 443 -19.82 -25.23 -1.33
C GLU A 443 -19.54 -24.29 -0.16
N VAL A 444 -18.46 -23.50 -0.24
CA VAL A 444 -18.17 -22.43 0.73
C VAL A 444 -19.34 -21.45 0.82
N TYR A 445 -19.92 -21.04 -0.32
CA TYR A 445 -21.05 -20.11 -0.34
C TYR A 445 -22.34 -20.72 0.26
N ARG A 446 -22.60 -22.01 0.02
CA ARG A 446 -23.73 -22.76 0.60
C ARG A 446 -23.62 -22.87 2.12
N ILE A 447 -22.42 -23.18 2.62
CA ILE A 447 -22.12 -23.22 4.06
C ILE A 447 -22.39 -21.84 4.70
N ILE A 448 -21.95 -20.75 4.06
CA ILE A 448 -22.17 -19.38 4.57
C ILE A 448 -23.66 -19.01 4.60
N LEU A 449 -24.44 -19.42 3.60
CA LEU A 449 -25.88 -19.13 3.53
C LEU A 449 -26.77 -20.08 4.34
N GLY A 450 -26.19 -21.05 5.05
CA GLY A 450 -26.97 -22.04 5.82
C GLY A 450 -27.85 -22.94 4.96
N LYS A 451 -27.61 -22.98 3.63
CA LYS A 451 -28.32 -23.87 2.72
C LYS A 451 -27.52 -25.18 2.61
N LYS A 452 -27.86 -26.15 3.46
CA LYS A 452 -27.40 -27.54 3.29
C LYS A 452 -27.96 -28.13 2.01
#